data_AF-A0A2T6IFM8-F1
#
_entry.id   AF-A0A2T6IFM8-F1
#
_cell.length_a   1.000
_cell.length_b   1.000
_cell.length_c   1.000
_cell.angle_alpha   90.00
_cell.angle_beta   90.00
_cell.angle_gamma   90.00
#
_symmetry.space_group_name_H-M   'P 1'
#
loop_
_entity.id
_entity.type
_entity.pdbx_description
1 polymer ?
#
loop_
_entity_poly.entity_id
_entity_poly.type
_entity_poly.pdbx_seq_one_letter_code
_entity_poly.pdbx_strand_id
1 'polypeptide(L)'
;MTYNILHKLDARRAKFFSYSQPANLQSETRLARVRDELRDLQPHVACLQEVERESLSHLTSQLECDAYACAASLFNDKSGVSDGCALLYKKSILEVVRTHAFHFASLVDDFFPNQKAARDHMALAFWRRLKEKRNLAVVASFRVKAVRGACTPLLFIPASDGIQLPLVHARFRRASTFLP
;
A
#
# COMPACT_ATOMS: atom_id res chain seq x y z
N MET A 1 -7.34 -6.50 -7.21
CA MET A 1 -8.27 -5.64 -6.45
C MET A 1 -7.47 -4.56 -5.72
N THR A 2 -8.00 -3.34 -5.60
CA THR A 2 -7.44 -2.28 -4.73
C THR A 2 -8.53 -1.79 -3.80
N TYR A 3 -8.21 -1.64 -2.51
CA TYR A 3 -9.21 -1.35 -1.49
C TYR A 3 -8.62 -0.62 -0.29
N ASN A 4 -9.11 0.59 -0.06
CA ASN A 4 -8.86 1.31 1.18
C ASN A 4 -9.84 0.79 2.25
N ILE A 5 -9.30 0.15 3.29
CA ILE A 5 -10.13 -0.57 4.29
C ILE A 5 -10.53 0.29 5.49
N LEU A 6 -10.25 1.60 5.43
CA LEU A 6 -10.52 2.61 6.44
C LEU A 6 -9.83 2.33 7.78
N HIS A 7 -8.91 3.22 8.17
CA HIS A 7 -8.22 3.10 9.45
C HIS A 7 -9.18 3.23 10.65
N LYS A 8 -8.94 2.48 11.74
CA LYS A 8 -9.82 2.39 12.92
C LYS A 8 -10.10 3.73 13.58
N LEU A 9 -9.12 4.63 13.61
CA LEU A 9 -9.31 5.95 14.20
C LEU A 9 -10.18 6.85 13.33
N ASP A 10 -10.13 6.69 12.00
CA ASP A 10 -10.98 7.43 11.09
C ASP A 10 -12.42 6.91 11.14
N ALA A 11 -12.61 5.59 11.21
CA ALA A 11 -13.92 4.98 11.45
C ALA A 11 -14.60 5.45 12.75
N ARG A 12 -13.81 5.80 13.78
CA ARG A 12 -14.31 6.34 15.06
C ARG A 12 -14.72 7.80 15.00
N ARG A 13 -14.44 8.52 13.91
CA ARG A 13 -14.85 9.92 13.75
C ARG A 13 -16.34 10.00 13.42
N ALA A 14 -17.16 9.90 14.46
CA ALA A 14 -18.62 9.80 14.40
C ALA A 14 -19.29 10.84 13.48
N LYS A 15 -18.71 12.04 13.36
CA LYS A 15 -19.22 13.10 12.48
C LYS A 15 -19.26 12.71 10.99
N PHE A 16 -18.35 11.85 10.54
CA PHE A 16 -18.27 11.45 9.13
C PHE A 16 -19.17 10.28 8.78
N PHE A 17 -19.60 9.51 9.80
CA PHE A 17 -20.34 8.25 9.62
C PHE A 17 -21.63 8.24 10.45
N SER A 18 -22.26 9.40 10.65
CA SER A 18 -23.49 9.55 11.45
C SER A 18 -24.67 8.74 10.91
N TYR A 19 -24.64 8.39 9.62
CA TYR A 19 -25.62 7.53 8.96
C TYR A 19 -25.40 6.02 9.23
N SER A 20 -24.25 5.63 9.79
CA SER A 20 -23.90 4.22 10.05
C SER A 20 -24.16 3.86 11.51
N GLN A 21 -24.69 2.65 11.72
CA GLN A 21 -24.80 2.08 13.06
C GLN A 21 -23.40 1.94 13.70
N PRO A 22 -23.18 2.36 14.96
CA PRO A 22 -21.87 2.31 15.61
C PRO A 22 -21.25 0.90 15.67
N ALA A 23 -22.09 -0.14 15.75
CA ALA A 23 -21.64 -1.53 15.70
C ALA A 23 -20.93 -1.87 14.38
N ASN A 24 -21.40 -1.31 13.25
CA ASN A 24 -20.80 -1.54 11.93
C ASN A 24 -19.44 -0.84 11.76
N LEU A 25 -19.12 0.14 12.61
CA LEU A 25 -17.85 0.88 12.57
C LEU A 25 -16.75 0.22 13.43
N GLN A 26 -17.12 -0.75 14.27
CA GLN A 26 -16.15 -1.51 15.07
C GLN A 26 -15.18 -2.27 14.16
N SER A 27 -13.90 -2.26 14.52
CA SER A 27 -12.84 -2.83 13.67
C SER A 27 -13.09 -4.30 13.34
N GLU A 28 -13.51 -5.11 14.31
CA GLU A 28 -13.79 -6.54 14.10
C GLU A 28 -14.88 -6.76 13.04
N THR A 29 -16.00 -6.04 13.16
CA THR A 29 -17.11 -6.11 12.21
C THR A 29 -16.67 -5.67 10.82
N ARG A 30 -15.92 -4.55 10.70
CA ARG A 30 -15.42 -4.07 9.41
C ARG A 30 -14.43 -5.04 8.78
N LEU A 31 -13.47 -5.55 9.54
CA LEU A 31 -12.47 -6.50 9.04
C LEU A 31 -13.10 -7.82 8.62
N ALA A 32 -14.13 -8.30 9.33
CA ALA A 32 -14.90 -9.46 8.90
C ALA A 32 -15.57 -9.23 7.54
N ARG A 33 -16.15 -8.03 7.30
CA ARG A 33 -16.73 -7.67 5.99
C ARG A 33 -15.67 -7.56 4.90
N VAL A 34 -14.51 -6.96 5.18
CA VAL A 34 -13.38 -6.90 4.24
C VAL A 34 -12.90 -8.31 3.87
N ARG A 35 -12.80 -9.21 4.85
CA ARG A 35 -12.47 -10.63 4.59
C ARG A 35 -13.51 -11.28 3.68
N ASP A 36 -14.79 -11.13 4.01
CA ASP A 36 -15.87 -11.75 3.24
C ASP A 36 -15.86 -11.24 1.79
N GLU A 37 -15.64 -9.94 1.58
CA GLU A 37 -15.49 -9.35 0.26
C GLU A 37 -14.29 -9.91 -0.52
N LEU A 38 -13.13 -10.11 0.14
CA LEU A 38 -11.96 -10.76 -0.46
C LEU A 38 -12.22 -12.24 -0.80
N ARG A 39 -13.06 -12.92 -0.01
CA ARG A 39 -13.50 -14.30 -0.28
C ARG A 39 -14.52 -14.39 -1.40
N ASP A 40 -15.40 -13.41 -1.54
CA ASP A 40 -16.41 -13.42 -2.59
C ASP A 40 -15.79 -13.06 -3.94
N LEU A 41 -14.95 -12.04 -3.98
CA LEU A 41 -14.30 -11.56 -5.20
C LEU A 41 -13.11 -12.44 -5.65
N GLN A 42 -12.53 -13.23 -4.73
CA GLN A 42 -11.44 -14.15 -5.02
C GLN A 42 -10.24 -13.54 -5.81
N PRO A 43 -9.80 -12.28 -5.57
CA PRO A 43 -8.74 -11.66 -6.38
C PRO A 43 -7.42 -12.43 -6.31
N HIS A 44 -6.71 -12.53 -7.44
CA HIS A 44 -5.35 -13.11 -7.45
C HIS A 44 -4.36 -12.28 -6.61
N VAL A 45 -4.53 -10.96 -6.64
CA VAL A 45 -3.78 -9.99 -5.85
C VAL A 45 -4.73 -8.91 -5.33
N ALA A 46 -4.61 -8.59 -4.03
CA ALA A 46 -5.35 -7.53 -3.37
C ALA A 46 -4.40 -6.50 -2.77
N CYS A 47 -4.66 -5.23 -3.09
CA CYS A 47 -3.94 -4.08 -2.60
C CYS A 47 -4.74 -3.40 -1.50
N LEU A 48 -4.25 -3.38 -0.27
CA LEU A 48 -4.93 -2.77 0.87
C LEU A 48 -4.26 -1.46 1.26
N GLN A 49 -5.03 -0.38 1.39
CA GLN A 49 -4.60 0.91 1.96
C GLN A 49 -5.28 1.18 3.31
N GLU A 50 -4.70 2.09 4.10
CA GLU A 50 -5.12 2.40 5.48
C GLU A 50 -5.13 1.18 6.41
N VAL A 51 -4.25 0.21 6.15
CA VAL A 51 -4.19 -1.02 6.94
C VAL A 51 -3.33 -0.82 8.18
N GLU A 52 -3.81 -1.26 9.34
CA GLU A 52 -3.01 -1.37 10.56
C GLU A 52 -2.29 -2.71 10.65
N ARG A 53 -1.21 -2.78 11.45
CA ARG A 53 -0.44 -4.01 11.66
C ARG A 53 -1.30 -5.14 12.24
N GLU A 54 -2.12 -4.81 13.23
CA GLU A 54 -3.08 -5.74 13.86
C GLU A 54 -4.13 -6.23 12.85
N SER A 55 -4.71 -5.30 12.09
CA SER A 55 -5.69 -5.59 11.05
C SER A 55 -5.13 -6.51 9.97
N LEU A 56 -3.91 -6.24 9.49
CA LEU A 56 -3.23 -7.10 8.52
C LEU A 56 -2.98 -8.50 9.07
N SER A 57 -2.50 -8.60 10.31
CA SER A 57 -2.27 -9.88 10.98
C SER A 57 -3.56 -10.71 11.08
N HIS A 58 -4.65 -10.06 11.53
CA HIS A 58 -5.96 -10.68 11.65
C HIS A 58 -6.55 -11.11 10.30
N LEU A 59 -6.49 -10.25 9.28
CA LEU A 59 -6.98 -10.59 7.93
C LEU A 59 -6.18 -11.74 7.32
N THR A 60 -4.84 -11.71 7.44
CA THR A 60 -3.97 -12.72 6.82
C THR A 60 -4.18 -14.09 7.46
N SER A 61 -4.35 -14.18 8.79
CA SER A 61 -4.62 -15.47 9.45
C SER A 61 -5.96 -16.06 9.06
N GLN A 62 -7.00 -15.23 8.86
CA GLN A 62 -8.32 -15.71 8.43
C GLN A 62 -8.37 -16.11 6.96
N LEU A 63 -7.57 -15.46 6.11
CA LEU A 63 -7.52 -15.74 4.66
C LEU A 63 -6.48 -16.80 4.29
N GLU A 64 -5.76 -17.36 5.26
CA GLU A 64 -4.77 -18.40 5.02
C GLU A 64 -5.41 -19.68 4.47
N CYS A 65 -6.60 -20.05 4.98
CA CYS A 65 -7.41 -21.16 4.46
C CYS A 65 -7.81 -20.96 2.99
N ASP A 66 -7.91 -19.71 2.54
CA ASP A 66 -8.23 -19.31 1.17
C ASP A 66 -6.97 -19.15 0.29
N ALA A 67 -5.84 -19.67 0.78
CA ALA A 67 -4.52 -19.62 0.15
C ALA A 67 -3.94 -18.21 -0.04
N TYR A 68 -4.41 -17.19 0.69
CA TYR A 68 -3.78 -15.87 0.66
C TYR A 68 -2.56 -15.79 1.58
N ALA A 69 -1.58 -14.98 1.18
CA ALA A 69 -0.50 -14.49 2.04
C ALA A 69 -0.20 -13.02 1.76
N CYS A 70 0.50 -12.39 2.69
CA CYS A 70 1.10 -11.07 2.48
C CYS A 70 2.40 -11.21 1.68
N ALA A 71 2.49 -10.51 0.55
CA ALA A 71 3.73 -10.38 -0.22
C ALA A 71 4.62 -9.27 0.36
N ALA A 72 4.05 -8.10 0.63
CA ALA A 72 4.77 -6.94 1.14
C ALA A 72 3.83 -6.04 1.93
N SER A 73 4.34 -5.40 2.98
CA SER A 73 3.64 -4.37 3.73
C SER A 73 4.61 -3.31 4.23
N LEU A 74 4.10 -2.09 4.42
CA LEU A 74 4.86 -0.97 4.99
C LEU A 74 3.91 -0.08 5.78
N PHE A 75 4.36 0.36 6.95
CA PHE A 75 3.59 1.14 7.92
C PHE A 75 4.33 2.40 8.33
N ASN A 76 3.58 3.45 8.69
CA ASN A 76 4.10 4.68 9.26
C ASN A 76 4.24 4.54 10.79
N ASP A 77 5.44 4.24 11.29
CA ASP A 77 5.64 4.02 12.74
C ASP A 77 5.85 5.30 13.57
N LYS A 78 5.92 6.49 12.96
CA LYS A 78 6.44 7.72 13.60
C LYS A 78 5.43 8.56 14.41
N SER A 79 4.18 8.13 14.59
CA SER A 79 3.13 9.05 15.09
C SER A 79 2.12 8.50 16.10
N GLY A 80 2.33 7.30 16.65
CA GLY A 80 1.37 6.66 17.58
C GLY A 80 0.07 6.18 16.90
N VAL A 81 -0.27 6.77 15.74
CA VAL A 81 -1.21 6.24 14.74
C VAL A 81 -0.37 5.65 13.61
N SER A 82 -0.45 4.33 13.44
CA SER A 82 0.31 3.57 12.44
C SER A 82 -0.66 2.97 11.42
N ASP A 83 -0.67 3.57 10.24
CA ASP A 83 -1.36 3.10 9.07
C ASP A 83 -0.34 2.73 7.98
N GLY A 84 -0.80 2.03 6.95
CA GLY A 84 0.08 1.57 5.91
C GLY A 84 -0.63 1.03 4.70
N CYS A 85 0.13 0.30 3.89
CA CYS A 85 -0.42 -0.51 2.82
C CYS A 85 0.16 -1.92 2.84
N ALA A 86 -0.60 -2.84 2.27
CA ALA A 86 -0.21 -4.24 2.13
C ALA A 86 -0.63 -4.81 0.79
N LEU A 87 0.16 -5.76 0.29
CA LEU A 87 -0.13 -6.58 -0.88
C LEU A 87 -0.42 -8.00 -0.40
N LEU A 88 -1.65 -8.44 -0.59
CA LEU A 88 -2.04 -9.84 -0.41
C LEU A 88 -2.09 -10.54 -1.77
N TYR A 89 -1.74 -11.83 -1.82
CA TYR A 89 -1.75 -12.61 -3.05
C TYR A 89 -2.17 -14.06 -2.80
N LYS A 90 -2.72 -14.71 -3.82
CA LYS A 90 -3.02 -16.15 -3.79
C LYS A 90 -1.78 -16.99 -4.03
N LYS A 91 -1.29 -17.65 -2.97
CA LYS A 91 -0.14 -18.58 -2.98
C LYS A 91 -0.35 -19.77 -3.92
N SER A 92 -1.58 -20.18 -4.18
CA SER A 92 -1.89 -21.30 -5.08
C SER A 92 -1.57 -20.99 -6.55
N ILE A 93 -1.62 -19.71 -6.94
CA ILE A 93 -1.51 -19.28 -8.36
C ILE A 93 -0.20 -18.53 -8.61
N LEU A 94 0.26 -17.76 -7.63
CA LEU A 94 1.38 -16.84 -7.76
C LEU A 94 2.53 -17.21 -6.82
N GLU A 95 3.74 -16.92 -7.27
CA GLU A 95 4.97 -16.96 -6.50
C GLU A 95 5.55 -15.54 -6.42
N VAL A 96 5.93 -15.08 -5.22
CA VAL A 96 6.59 -13.78 -5.05
C VAL A 96 8.04 -13.89 -5.49
N VAL A 97 8.43 -13.10 -6.49
CA VAL A 97 9.80 -13.06 -7.01
C VAL A 97 10.62 -11.99 -6.29
N ARG A 98 10.04 -10.80 -6.14
CA ARG A 98 10.74 -9.64 -5.54
C ARG A 98 9.77 -8.67 -4.92
N THR A 99 10.19 -8.04 -3.84
CA THR A 99 9.42 -7.00 -3.15
C THR A 99 10.26 -5.77 -2.88
N HIS A 100 9.59 -4.61 -2.86
CA HIS A 100 10.17 -3.34 -2.45
C HIS A 100 9.17 -2.57 -1.61
N ALA A 101 9.66 -1.91 -0.57
CA ALA A 101 8.89 -1.03 0.30
C ALA A 101 9.69 0.25 0.50
N PHE A 102 9.02 1.41 0.46
CA PHE A 102 9.69 2.70 0.60
C PHE A 102 8.72 3.80 1.00
N HIS A 103 9.24 4.79 1.72
CA HIS A 103 8.56 6.07 1.91
C HIS A 103 8.93 7.01 0.76
N PHE A 104 7.98 7.77 0.22
CA PHE A 104 8.31 8.70 -0.86
C PHE A 104 9.31 9.77 -0.40
N ALA A 105 9.23 10.20 0.86
CA ALA A 105 10.17 11.15 1.47
C ALA A 105 11.63 10.67 1.45
N SER A 106 11.89 9.36 1.45
CA SER A 106 13.27 8.85 1.36
C SER A 106 13.84 8.92 -0.07
N LEU A 107 12.97 9.06 -1.08
CA LEU A 107 13.38 9.11 -2.49
C LEU A 107 13.49 10.54 -3.04
N VAL A 108 12.98 11.55 -2.31
CA VAL A 108 12.98 12.94 -2.78
C VAL A 108 14.40 13.42 -3.10
N ASP A 109 15.38 13.05 -2.28
CA ASP A 109 16.77 13.47 -2.49
C ASP A 109 17.41 12.79 -3.71
N ASP A 110 16.98 11.58 -4.06
CA ASP A 110 17.47 10.86 -5.24
C ASP A 110 16.93 11.45 -6.55
N PHE A 111 15.67 11.89 -6.55
CA PHE A 111 15.00 12.44 -7.74
C PHE A 111 15.15 13.95 -7.88
N PHE A 112 15.35 14.65 -6.77
CA PHE A 112 15.45 16.10 -6.72
C PHE A 112 16.71 16.56 -5.94
N PRO A 113 17.92 16.06 -6.30
CA PRO A 113 19.15 16.28 -5.52
C PRO A 113 19.50 17.76 -5.38
N ASN A 114 19.17 18.56 -6.40
CA ASN A 114 19.50 19.98 -6.45
C ASN A 114 18.49 20.88 -5.74
N GLN A 115 17.29 20.38 -5.42
CA GLN A 115 16.23 21.22 -4.83
C GLN A 115 16.48 21.55 -3.36
N LYS A 116 17.20 20.69 -2.63
CA LYS A 116 17.59 20.94 -1.23
C LYS A 116 18.52 22.16 -1.08
N ALA A 117 19.37 22.41 -2.07
CA ALA A 117 20.32 23.52 -2.09
C ALA A 117 19.89 24.65 -3.05
N ALA A 118 18.66 24.61 -3.56
CA ALA A 118 18.17 25.61 -4.47
C ALA A 118 18.08 26.98 -3.77
N ARG A 119 18.64 28.01 -4.42
CA ARG A 119 18.45 29.41 -4.01
C ARG A 119 17.04 29.91 -4.27
N ASP A 120 16.33 29.26 -5.20
CA ASP A 120 14.93 29.52 -5.45
C ASP A 120 14.06 29.02 -4.28
N HIS A 121 13.35 29.95 -3.65
CA HIS A 121 12.46 29.67 -2.52
C HIS A 121 11.31 28.73 -2.90
N MET A 122 10.84 28.75 -4.15
CA MET A 122 9.77 27.86 -4.58
C MET A 122 10.25 26.42 -4.66
N ALA A 123 11.41 26.17 -5.27
CA ALA A 123 12.02 24.85 -5.33
C ALA A 123 12.31 24.27 -3.94
N LEU A 124 12.83 25.08 -3.01
CA LEU A 124 13.08 24.65 -1.64
C LEU A 124 11.78 24.35 -0.87
N ALA A 125 10.75 25.18 -1.03
CA ALA A 125 9.44 24.96 -0.41
C ALA A 125 8.77 23.68 -0.95
N PHE A 126 8.88 23.42 -2.25
CA PHE A 126 8.41 22.19 -2.87
C PHE A 126 9.13 20.95 -2.31
N TRP A 127 10.47 20.98 -2.23
CA TRP A 127 11.25 19.89 -1.64
C TRP A 127 10.85 19.61 -0.19
N ARG A 128 10.71 20.65 0.66
CA ARG A 128 10.26 20.51 2.05
C ARG A 128 8.88 19.88 2.13
N ARG A 129 7.94 20.37 1.31
CA ARG A 129 6.57 19.83 1.25
C ARG A 129 6.56 18.36 0.86
N LEU A 130 7.46 17.90 -0.02
CA LEU A 130 7.59 16.47 -0.35
C LEU A 130 8.19 15.65 0.78
N LYS A 131 9.23 16.16 1.47
CA LYS A 131 9.90 15.45 2.59
C LYS A 131 8.98 15.29 3.80
N GLU A 132 8.05 16.21 4.01
CA GLU A 132 7.06 16.16 5.10
C GLU A 132 5.94 15.13 4.85
N LYS A 133 5.74 14.68 3.60
CA LYS A 133 4.71 13.68 3.30
C LYS A 133 5.09 12.31 3.82
N ARG A 134 4.11 11.65 4.43
CA ARG A 134 4.21 10.29 4.97
C ARG A 134 3.71 9.22 3.99
N ASN A 135 3.58 9.61 2.73
CA ASN A 135 3.17 8.71 1.67
C ASN A 135 4.19 7.57 1.59
N LEU A 136 3.68 6.36 1.42
CA LEU A 136 4.49 5.16 1.31
C LEU A 136 3.97 4.28 0.19
N ALA A 137 4.80 3.34 -0.25
CA ALA A 137 4.41 2.37 -1.25
C ALA A 137 5.07 1.02 -1.01
N VAL A 138 4.32 -0.03 -1.34
CA VAL A 138 4.84 -1.38 -1.49
C VAL A 138 4.64 -1.85 -2.91
N VAL A 139 5.55 -2.71 -3.33
CA VAL A 139 5.68 -3.17 -4.70
C VAL A 139 6.08 -4.63 -4.66
N ALA A 140 5.39 -5.47 -5.44
CA ALA A 140 5.74 -6.88 -5.58
C ALA A 140 5.73 -7.30 -7.06
N SER A 141 6.69 -8.16 -7.42
CA SER A 141 6.75 -8.86 -8.69
C SER A 141 6.33 -10.31 -8.45
N PHE A 142 5.48 -10.83 -9.33
CA PHE A 142 4.95 -12.18 -9.21
C PHE A 142 5.30 -13.00 -10.45
N ARG A 143 5.47 -14.30 -10.22
CA ARG A 143 5.52 -15.32 -11.28
C ARG A 143 4.25 -16.15 -11.21
N VAL A 144 3.61 -16.38 -12.35
CA VAL A 144 2.43 -17.23 -12.44
C VAL A 144 2.89 -18.69 -12.48
N LYS A 145 2.48 -19.51 -11.50
CA LYS A 145 2.95 -20.89 -11.36
C LYS A 145 2.57 -21.80 -12.54
N ALA A 146 1.43 -21.56 -13.16
CA ALA A 146 0.94 -22.35 -14.30
C ALA A 146 1.76 -22.12 -15.59
N VAL A 147 2.42 -20.98 -15.72
CA VAL A 147 3.22 -20.62 -16.90
C VAL A 147 4.69 -20.65 -16.51
N ARG A 148 5.33 -21.81 -16.66
CA ARG A 148 6.79 -21.93 -16.50
C ARG A 148 7.47 -21.03 -17.55
N GLY A 149 7.87 -19.82 -17.15
CA GLY A 149 8.68 -18.91 -17.98
C GLY A 149 8.22 -17.45 -18.07
N ALA A 150 6.99 -17.10 -17.67
CA ALA A 150 6.52 -15.71 -17.70
C ALA A 150 6.52 -15.08 -16.29
N CYS A 151 7.46 -14.19 -16.04
CA CYS A 151 7.38 -13.24 -14.92
C CYS A 151 6.60 -12.01 -15.37
N THR A 152 5.46 -11.72 -14.74
CA THR A 152 4.72 -10.47 -14.97
C THR A 152 5.03 -9.49 -13.84
N PRO A 153 5.80 -8.41 -14.10
CA PRO A 153 5.90 -7.29 -13.18
C PRO A 153 4.64 -6.41 -13.34
N LEU A 154 4.14 -5.62 -12.39
CA LEU A 154 4.54 -5.19 -11.06
C LEU A 154 3.28 -4.52 -10.49
N LEU A 155 2.74 -4.97 -9.35
CA LEU A 155 1.59 -4.29 -8.74
C LEU A 155 2.09 -3.22 -7.76
N PHE A 156 1.67 -1.99 -8.00
CA PHE A 156 2.09 -0.78 -7.27
C PHE A 156 0.94 -0.26 -6.42
N ILE A 157 1.19 -0.03 -5.14
CA ILE A 157 0.23 0.63 -4.25
C ILE A 157 0.84 1.93 -3.73
N PRO A 158 0.30 3.11 -4.09
CA PRO A 158 0.51 4.31 -3.31
C PRO A 158 -0.46 4.31 -2.12
N ALA A 159 0.05 4.42 -0.90
CA ALA A 159 -0.72 4.97 0.23
C ALA A 159 -0.51 6.48 0.20
N SER A 160 -1.46 7.25 -0.36
CA SER A 160 -1.29 8.70 -0.50
C SER A 160 -2.60 9.43 -0.75
N ASP A 161 -2.85 10.44 0.08
CA ASP A 161 -3.70 11.58 -0.20
C ASP A 161 -3.06 12.47 -1.29
N GLY A 162 -3.48 12.31 -2.54
CA GLY A 162 -3.58 13.41 -3.52
C GLY A 162 -2.31 14.03 -4.15
N ILE A 163 -1.09 13.48 -4.02
CA ILE A 163 0.08 13.94 -4.82
C ILE A 163 0.54 12.83 -5.77
N GLN A 164 0.02 12.85 -7.01
CA GLN A 164 -0.15 11.63 -7.80
C GLN A 164 0.85 11.37 -8.96
N LEU A 165 1.76 12.26 -9.37
CA LEU A 165 2.42 12.07 -10.69
C LEU A 165 3.97 12.06 -10.75
N PRO A 166 4.74 13.00 -10.16
CA PRO A 166 6.16 13.10 -10.50
C PRO A 166 7.01 11.92 -10.00
N LEU A 167 6.76 11.47 -8.76
CA LEU A 167 7.54 10.41 -8.10
C LEU A 167 7.18 9.00 -8.62
N VAL A 168 5.96 8.82 -9.12
CA VAL A 168 5.47 7.55 -9.66
C VAL A 168 6.10 7.25 -11.02
N HIS A 169 6.20 8.27 -11.88
CA HIS A 169 6.74 8.14 -13.23
C HIS A 169 8.24 7.84 -13.25
N ALA A 170 8.99 8.37 -12.28
CA ALA A 170 10.44 8.28 -12.24
C ALA A 170 10.96 6.89 -11.83
N ARG A 171 10.18 6.10 -11.06
CA ARG A 171 10.55 4.71 -10.73
C ARG A 171 10.02 3.68 -11.71
N PHE A 172 8.90 3.93 -12.41
CA PHE A 172 8.42 3.03 -13.47
C PHE A 172 9.47 2.87 -14.58
N ARG A 173 10.19 3.94 -14.95
CA ARG A 173 11.30 3.89 -15.92
C ARG A 173 12.53 3.12 -15.41
N ARG A 174 12.79 3.12 -14.09
CA ARG A 174 13.94 2.40 -13.51
C ARG A 174 13.66 0.93 -13.22
N ALA A 175 12.42 0.58 -12.87
CA ALA A 175 12.03 -0.82 -12.66
C ALA A 175 11.96 -1.61 -13.98
N SER A 176 11.63 -0.93 -15.09
CA SER A 176 11.65 -1.52 -16.44
C SER A 176 13.07 -1.69 -17.00
N THR A 177 14.08 -1.00 -16.48
CA THR A 177 15.50 -1.22 -16.83
C THR A 177 16.18 -2.37 -16.05
N PHE A 178 15.47 -3.06 -15.15
CA PHE A 178 15.98 -4.24 -14.43
C PHE A 178 15.31 -5.56 -14.87
N LEU A 179 14.57 -5.52 -15.98
CA LEU A 179 14.15 -6.72 -16.69
C LEU A 179 15.28 -7.09 -17.67
N PRO A 180 15.86 -8.30 -17.61
CA PRO A 180 16.67 -8.80 -18.72
C PRO A 180 15.82 -8.91 -20.00
#